data_AF-A0A7S9QEP6-F1
#
_entry.id   AF-A0A7S9QEP6-F1
#
_cell.length_a   1.000
_cell.length_b   1.000
_cell.length_c   1.000
_cell.angle_alpha   90.00
_cell.angle_beta   90.00
_cell.angle_gamma   90.00
#
_symmetry.space_group_name_H-M   'P 1'
#
loop_
_entity.id
_entity.type
_entity.pdbx_description
1 polymer ?
#
loop_
_entity_poly.entity_id
_entity_poly.type
_entity_poly.pdbx_seq_one_letter_code
_entity_poly.pdbx_strand_id
1 'polypeptide(L)' 'MNKKSEKSGKKSAKKSSQLVIRVEKSERDAFVQLCDELDTSAAREIRHFMRRFVDEHKNG' A
#
# COMPACT_ATOMS: atom_id res chain seq x y z
N MET A 1 31.11 26.40 -26.11
CA MET A 1 30.30 25.38 -26.79
C MET A 1 29.15 24.98 -25.86
N ASN A 2 27.92 25.21 -26.31
CA ASN A 2 26.64 24.99 -25.63
C ASN A 2 26.45 23.50 -25.25
N LYS A 3 25.67 23.11 -24.22
CA LYS A 3 24.20 23.19 -24.26
C LYS A 3 23.56 23.00 -22.87
N LYS A 4 22.70 23.96 -22.53
CA LYS A 4 21.64 23.92 -21.52
C LYS A 4 20.56 22.90 -21.97
N SER A 5 19.94 22.18 -21.04
CA SER A 5 18.60 21.63 -21.25
C SER A 5 17.76 21.85 -19.99
N GLU A 6 16.93 22.88 -20.04
CA GLU A 6 15.85 23.13 -19.07
C GLU A 6 14.57 22.38 -19.47
N LYS A 7 13.81 21.99 -18.43
CA LYS A 7 12.35 21.78 -18.35
C LYS A 7 11.69 20.67 -19.20
N SER A 8 11.01 19.77 -18.49
CA SER A 8 9.58 19.49 -18.71
C SER A 8 8.99 18.62 -17.59
N GLY A 9 7.82 19.01 -17.07
CA GLY A 9 7.25 18.54 -15.82
C GLY A 9 7.01 17.02 -15.73
N LYS A 10 7.55 16.40 -14.69
CA LYS A 10 7.00 15.16 -14.15
C LYS A 10 5.91 15.55 -13.18
N LYS A 11 4.63 15.42 -13.58
CA LYS A 11 3.56 15.14 -12.63
C LYS A 11 4.08 13.99 -11.79
N SER A 12 4.50 14.26 -10.55
CA SER A 12 4.90 13.21 -9.63
C SER A 12 3.66 12.34 -9.48
N ALA A 13 3.63 11.19 -10.16
CA ALA A 13 2.65 10.15 -9.91
C ALA A 13 2.60 10.02 -8.39
N LYS A 14 1.47 10.40 -7.77
CA LYS A 14 1.33 10.54 -6.32
C LYS A 14 1.95 9.29 -5.70
N LYS A 15 3.13 9.44 -5.10
CA LYS A 15 3.80 8.33 -4.42
C LYS A 15 2.81 7.91 -3.34
N SER A 16 2.31 6.69 -3.43
CA SER A 16 1.49 6.10 -2.38
C SER A 16 2.23 6.28 -1.05
N SER A 17 1.57 6.87 -0.06
CA SER A 17 2.13 6.98 1.28
C SER A 17 2.35 5.57 1.86
N GLN A 18 3.52 5.33 2.44
CA GLN A 18 3.85 4.07 3.09
C GLN A 18 3.22 4.02 4.50
N LEU A 19 2.65 2.89 4.88
CA LEU A 19 2.17 2.61 6.24
C LEU A 19 3.10 1.58 6.88
N VAL A 20 3.70 1.92 8.03
CA VAL A 20 4.55 1.00 8.81
C VAL A 20 3.82 0.66 10.10
N ILE A 21 3.53 -0.62 10.31
CA ILE A 21 2.88 -1.15 11.50
C ILE A 21 3.79 -2.16 12.18
N ARG A 22 3.77 -2.18 13.51
CA ARG A 22 4.42 -3.23 14.32
C ARG A 22 3.35 -4.19 14.77
N VAL A 23 3.59 -5.48 14.57
CA VAL A 23 2.71 -6.60 14.93
C VAL A 23 3.58 -7.73 15.46
N GLU A 24 2.97 -8.67 16.17
CA GLU A 24 3.68 -9.87 16.63
C GLU A 24 4.19 -10.70 15.45
N LYS A 25 5.37 -11.30 15.63
CA LYS A 25 6.03 -12.04 14.54
C LYS A 25 5.17 -13.19 14.03
N SER A 26 4.63 -13.99 14.95
CA SER A 26 3.80 -15.15 14.63
C SER A 26 2.54 -14.77 13.85
N GLU A 27 1.88 -13.68 14.25
CA GLU A 27 0.69 -13.17 13.59
C GLU A 27 0.99 -12.71 12.16
N ARG A 28 2.08 -11.96 11.96
CA ARG A 28 2.53 -11.55 10.63
C ARG A 28 2.83 -12.76 9.75
N ASP A 29 3.58 -13.73 10.27
CA ASP A 29 4.03 -14.88 9.50
C ASP A 29 2.81 -15.74 9.08
N ALA A 30 1.83 -15.94 9.98
CA ALA A 30 0.57 -16.61 9.65
C ALA A 30 -0.27 -15.84 8.60
N PHE A 31 -0.36 -14.51 8.72
CA PHE A 31 -1.09 -13.68 7.77
C PHE A 31 -0.46 -13.72 6.36
N VAL A 32 0.86 -13.63 6.28
CA VAL A 32 1.58 -13.70 4.99
C VAL A 32 1.44 -15.07 4.36
N GLN A 33 1.59 -16.15 5.14
CA GLN A 33 1.39 -17.51 4.65
C GLN A 33 -0.02 -17.70 4.06
N LEU A 34 -1.05 -17.22 4.76
CA LEU A 34 -2.43 -17.29 4.26
C LEU A 34 -2.61 -16.48 2.97
N CYS A 35 -1.95 -15.33 2.84
CA CYS A 35 -1.99 -14.57 1.59
C CYS A 35 -1.40 -15.37 0.42
N ASP A 36 -0.29 -16.07 0.65
CA ASP A 36 0.35 -16.92 -0.36
C ASP A 36 -0.54 -18.10 -0.76
N GLU A 37 -1.19 -18.75 0.22
CA GLU A 37 -2.16 -19.84 -0.02
C GLU A 37 -3.37 -19.40 -0.85
N LEU A 38 -3.78 -18.14 -0.72
CA LEU A 38 -4.92 -17.54 -1.42
C LEU A 38 -4.52 -16.83 -2.73
N ASP A 39 -3.26 -16.92 -3.18
CA ASP A 39 -2.72 -16.22 -4.36
C ASP A 39 -3.00 -14.69 -4.31
N THR A 40 -2.82 -14.10 -3.13
CA THR A 40 -2.96 -12.65 -2.87
C THR A 40 -1.69 -12.10 -2.21
N SER A 41 -1.69 -10.80 -1.86
CA SER A 41 -0.58 -10.19 -1.14
C SER A 41 -1.06 -9.49 0.12
N ALA A 42 -0.23 -9.50 1.16
CA ALA A 42 -0.48 -8.78 2.41
C ALA A 42 -0.89 -7.31 2.17
N ALA A 43 -0.21 -6.62 1.23
CA ALA A 43 -0.54 -5.25 0.88
C ALA A 43 -1.92 -5.11 0.21
N ARG A 44 -2.35 -6.08 -0.59
CA ARG A 44 -3.68 -6.10 -1.22
C ARG A 44 -4.75 -6.31 -0.15
N GLU A 45 -4.59 -7.29 0.72
CA GLU A 45 -5.54 -7.61 1.78
C GLU A 45 -5.69 -6.47 2.80
N ILE A 46 -4.57 -5.89 3.27
CA ILE A 46 -4.62 -4.73 4.19
C ILE A 46 -5.36 -3.56 3.54
N ARG A 47 -5.11 -3.26 2.26
CA ARG A 47 -5.82 -2.17 1.56
C ARG A 47 -7.31 -2.46 1.40
N HIS A 48 -7.69 -3.70 1.11
CA HIS A 48 -9.11 -4.09 1.01
C HIS A 48 -9.80 -3.99 2.36
N PHE A 49 -9.16 -4.50 3.42
CA PHE A 49 -9.64 -4.38 4.79
C PHE A 49 -9.85 -2.92 5.18
N MET A 50 -8.86 -2.05 4.96
CA MET A 50 -8.97 -0.62 5.29
C MET A 50 -10.13 0.06 4.55
N ARG A 51 -10.35 -0.27 3.27
CA ARG A 51 -11.48 0.28 2.50
C ARG A 51 -12.81 -0.18 3.07
N ARG A 52 -13.00 -1.49 3.25
CA ARG A 52 -14.22 -2.07 3.83
C ARG A 52 -14.51 -1.50 5.21
N PHE A 53 -13.51 -1.47 6.08
CA PHE A 53 -13.64 -0.96 7.44
C PHE A 53 -14.11 0.51 7.45
N VAL A 54 -13.54 1.35 6.60
CA VAL A 54 -13.96 2.75 6.48
C VAL A 54 -15.38 2.87 5.93
N ASP A 55 -15.73 2.09 4.90
CA ASP A 55 -17.06 2.13 4.29
C ASP A 55 -18.15 1.66 5.27
N GLU A 56 -17.86 0.63 6.07
CA GLU A 56 -18.76 0.09 7.11
C GLU A 56 -19.02 1.09 8.24
N HIS A 57 -18.05 1.93 8.60
CA HIS A 57 -18.14 2.81 9.77
C HIS A 57 -18.38 4.30 9.45
N LYS A 58 -18.30 4.71 8.18
CA LYS A 58 -18.55 6.11 7.77
C LYS A 58 -20.03 6.48 7.63
N ASN A 59 -20.92 5.49 7.53
CA ASN A 59 -22.35 5.72 7.36
C ASN A 59 -23.13 5.58 8.68
N GLY A 60 -22.46 5.76 9.82
CA GLY A 60 -23.07 5.88 11.15
C GLY A 60 -23.42 7.32 11.50
#